data_AF-A0A832FYS5-F1
#
_entry.id   AF-A0A832FYS5-F1
#
_cell.length_a   1.000
_cell.length_b   1.000
_cell.length_c   1.000
_cell.angle_alpha   90.00
_cell.angle_beta   90.00
_cell.angle_gamma   90.00
#
_symmetry.space_group_name_H-M   'P 1'
#
loop_
_entity.id
_entity.type
_entity.pdbx_description
1 polymer ?
#
loop_
_entity_poly.entity_id
_entity_poly.type
_entity_poly.pdbx_seq_one_letter_code
_entity_poly.pdbx_strand_id
1 'polypeptide(L)'
;MKILEETIKLINNIALESSLPREVTDDANRIASHIIELKIIGKLSPTVVALASLVLACRFNNIGIGLRQLLKFVREDSHKLKSISRRAYKLSRLYLEVYRPKASVSSYESYVRTASIWLSIPEDCKSIALQLARLFGEKYSRRLKPMAVAGASIYVAMSVCGKHKITIEKLSQTLKVTSPTLRTAIKLIKGLARDIGLSVGS
;
A
#
# COMPACT_ATOMS: atom_id res chain seq x y z
N MET A 1 -21.47 20.79 -5.48
CA MET A 1 -21.45 19.76 -6.54
C MET A 1 -20.11 19.66 -7.26
N LYS A 2 -19.55 20.74 -7.83
CA LYS A 2 -18.27 20.70 -8.60
C LYS A 2 -17.10 19.96 -7.92
N ILE A 3 -16.89 20.15 -6.61
CA ILE A 3 -15.81 19.47 -5.88
C ILE A 3 -15.98 17.94 -5.81
N LEU A 4 -17.22 17.47 -5.67
CA LEU A 4 -17.52 16.04 -5.56
C LEU A 4 -17.29 15.34 -6.91
N GLU A 5 -17.75 15.94 -8.00
CA GLU A 5 -17.52 15.44 -9.36
C GLU A 5 -16.03 15.34 -9.68
N GLU A 6 -15.25 16.38 -9.38
CA GLU A 6 -13.79 16.38 -9.54
C GLU A 6 -13.13 15.29 -8.69
N THR A 7 -13.58 15.11 -7.44
CA THR A 7 -13.07 14.07 -6.55
C THR A 7 -13.38 12.66 -7.07
N ILE A 8 -14.62 12.39 -7.50
CA ILE A 8 -15.02 11.07 -8.03
C ILE A 8 -14.20 10.74 -9.28
N LYS A 9 -14.01 11.71 -10.19
CA LYS A 9 -13.17 11.53 -11.37
C LYS A 9 -11.73 11.17 -11.00
N LEU A 10 -11.16 11.84 -10.01
CA LEU A 10 -9.82 11.54 -9.51
C LEU A 10 -9.73 10.15 -8.86
N ILE A 11 -10.73 9.76 -8.07
CA ILE A 11 -10.80 8.43 -7.45
C ILE A 11 -10.78 7.35 -8.52
N ASN A 12 -11.67 7.46 -9.52
CA ASN A 12 -11.80 6.47 -10.58
C ASN A 12 -10.50 6.35 -11.40
N ASN A 13 -9.86 7.48 -11.73
CA ASN A 13 -8.59 7.47 -12.45
C ASN A 13 -7.47 6.79 -11.66
N ILE A 14 -7.29 7.18 -10.39
CA ILE A 14 -6.25 6.58 -9.53
C ILE A 14 -6.54 5.10 -9.31
N ALA A 15 -7.81 4.71 -9.07
CA ALA A 15 -8.19 3.33 -8.86
C ALA A 15 -7.89 2.45 -10.08
N LEU A 16 -8.20 2.95 -11.28
CA LEU A 16 -7.88 2.27 -12.54
C LEU A 16 -6.37 2.10 -12.72
N GLU A 17 -5.60 3.19 -12.61
CA GLU A 17 -4.13 3.16 -12.80
C GLU A 17 -3.42 2.32 -11.71
N SER A 18 -4.02 2.18 -10.53
CA SER A 18 -3.49 1.36 -9.42
C SER A 18 -3.98 -0.08 -9.41
N SER A 19 -4.85 -0.45 -10.36
CA SER A 19 -5.49 -1.76 -10.45
C SER A 19 -6.27 -2.14 -9.18
N LEU A 20 -6.96 -1.16 -8.58
CA LEU A 20 -7.81 -1.41 -7.42
C LEU A 20 -9.12 -2.10 -7.83
N PRO A 21 -9.64 -3.02 -7.00
CA PRO A 21 -10.96 -3.62 -7.21
C PRO A 21 -12.08 -2.58 -7.27
N ARG A 22 -13.15 -2.91 -7.99
CA ARG A 22 -14.33 -2.04 -8.11
C ARG A 22 -14.95 -1.71 -6.74
N GLU A 23 -15.04 -2.70 -5.85
CA GLU A 23 -15.57 -2.55 -4.49
C GLU A 23 -14.82 -1.45 -3.70
N VAL A 24 -13.49 -1.41 -3.82
CA VAL A 24 -12.67 -0.36 -3.20
C VAL A 24 -12.97 1.02 -3.78
N THR A 25 -13.24 1.08 -5.08
CA THR A 25 -13.56 2.34 -5.78
C THR A 25 -14.93 2.85 -5.33
N ASP A 26 -15.92 1.97 -5.24
CA ASP A 26 -17.27 2.29 -4.80
C ASP A 26 -17.26 2.78 -3.33
N ASP A 27 -16.53 2.10 -2.45
CA ASP A 27 -16.34 2.54 -1.08
C ASP A 27 -15.59 3.86 -0.96
N ALA A 28 -14.56 4.08 -1.78
CA ALA A 28 -13.85 5.36 -1.80
C ALA A 28 -14.78 6.51 -2.23
N ASN A 29 -15.65 6.28 -3.21
CA ASN A 29 -16.64 7.27 -3.63
C ASN A 29 -17.64 7.59 -2.50
N ARG A 30 -18.14 6.57 -1.77
CA ARG A 30 -19.03 6.77 -0.61
C ARG A 30 -18.33 7.57 0.51
N ILE A 31 -17.09 7.21 0.84
CA ILE A 31 -16.29 7.90 1.86
C ILE A 31 -16.05 9.36 1.46
N ALA A 32 -15.76 9.62 0.18
CA ALA A 32 -15.54 10.96 -0.34
C ALA A 32 -16.78 11.84 -0.23
N SER A 33 -17.96 11.32 -0.61
CA SER A 33 -19.24 12.01 -0.45
C SER A 33 -19.48 12.41 1.00
N HIS A 34 -19.31 11.46 1.94
CA HIS A 34 -19.45 11.75 3.37
C HIS A 34 -18.49 12.87 3.80
N ILE A 35 -17.19 12.75 3.50
CA ILE A 35 -16.18 13.76 3.88
C ILE A 35 -16.60 15.17 3.41
N ILE A 36 -17.11 15.29 2.18
CA ILE A 36 -17.49 16.57 1.57
C ILE A 36 -18.76 17.13 2.21
N GLU A 37 -19.79 16.31 2.40
CA GLU A 37 -21.07 16.71 3.01
C GLU A 37 -20.87 17.25 4.43
N LEU A 38 -20.02 16.60 5.19
CA LEU A 38 -19.81 16.88 6.61
C LEU A 38 -18.88 18.05 6.88
N LYS A 39 -18.18 18.55 5.85
CA LYS A 39 -17.21 19.66 5.96
C LYS A 39 -16.21 19.48 7.11
N ILE A 40 -15.76 18.23 7.34
CA ILE A 40 -14.88 17.82 8.46
C ILE A 40 -13.62 18.70 8.56
N ILE A 41 -13.19 19.28 7.43
CA ILE A 41 -12.13 20.27 7.34
C ILE A 41 -12.59 21.35 6.37
N GLY A 42 -12.27 22.62 6.62
CA GLY A 42 -12.68 23.78 5.79
C GLY A 42 -12.41 23.62 4.28
N LYS A 43 -11.31 24.19 3.75
CA LYS A 43 -11.05 24.14 2.30
C LYS A 43 -10.53 22.76 1.87
N LEU A 44 -11.45 21.89 1.43
CA LEU A 44 -11.15 20.58 0.86
C LEU A 44 -10.54 20.73 -0.54
N SER A 45 -9.47 19.97 -0.81
CA SER A 45 -8.90 19.82 -2.15
C SER A 45 -9.39 18.49 -2.72
N PRO A 46 -9.88 18.43 -3.97
CA PRO A 46 -10.34 17.18 -4.59
C PRO A 46 -9.33 16.04 -4.46
N THR A 47 -8.04 16.33 -4.71
CA THR A 47 -6.93 15.38 -4.61
C THR A 47 -6.72 14.87 -3.19
N VAL A 48 -6.83 15.75 -2.19
CA VAL A 48 -6.68 15.38 -0.77
C VAL A 48 -7.82 14.45 -0.34
N VAL A 49 -9.05 14.74 -0.75
CA VAL A 49 -10.23 13.91 -0.44
C VAL A 49 -10.12 12.57 -1.16
N ALA A 50 -9.77 12.57 -2.44
CA ALA A 50 -9.61 11.34 -3.23
C ALA A 50 -8.59 10.38 -2.59
N LEU A 51 -7.40 10.87 -2.23
CA LEU A 51 -6.36 10.05 -1.61
C LEU A 51 -6.74 9.55 -0.21
N ALA A 52 -7.38 10.40 0.60
CA ALA A 52 -7.85 10.02 1.93
C ALA A 52 -8.92 8.91 1.83
N SER A 53 -9.85 9.05 0.88
CA SER A 53 -10.94 8.10 0.68
C SER A 53 -10.42 6.76 0.15
N LEU A 54 -9.52 6.79 -0.84
CA LEU A 54 -8.89 5.58 -1.37
C LEU A 54 -8.08 4.83 -0.31
N VAL A 55 -7.27 5.50 0.51
CA VAL A 55 -6.49 4.80 1.54
C VAL A 55 -7.40 4.19 2.62
N LEU A 56 -8.52 4.84 2.94
CA LEU A 56 -9.51 4.29 3.88
C LEU A 56 -10.24 3.09 3.29
N ALA A 57 -10.76 3.21 2.06
CA ALA A 57 -11.43 2.12 1.36
C ALA A 57 -10.52 0.90 1.21
N CYS A 58 -9.25 1.11 0.87
CA CYS A 58 -8.27 0.03 0.83
C CYS A 58 -8.07 -0.64 2.18
N ARG A 59 -8.07 0.12 3.28
CA ARG A 59 -7.96 -0.47 4.63
C ARG A 59 -9.21 -1.27 5.00
N PHE A 60 -10.40 -0.76 4.70
CA PHE A 60 -11.66 -1.45 5.00
C PHE A 60 -11.79 -2.76 4.22
N ASN A 61 -11.27 -2.78 2.99
CA ASN A 61 -11.27 -3.96 2.12
C ASN A 61 -10.01 -4.84 2.27
N ASN A 62 -9.18 -4.61 3.30
CA ASN A 62 -7.91 -5.32 3.52
C ASN A 62 -6.99 -5.38 2.28
N ILE A 63 -6.94 -4.31 1.49
CA ILE A 63 -6.03 -4.14 0.37
C ILE A 63 -4.74 -3.48 0.86
N GLY A 64 -3.61 -4.14 0.60
CA GLY A 64 -2.29 -3.70 1.04
C GLY A 64 -1.73 -2.58 0.17
N ILE A 65 -2.23 -1.37 0.34
CA ILE A 65 -1.74 -0.17 -0.35
C ILE A 65 -1.78 1.03 0.60
N GLY A 66 -0.79 1.92 0.47
CA GLY A 66 -0.68 3.13 1.30
C GLY A 66 -0.69 4.41 0.47
N LEU A 67 -0.79 5.54 1.17
CA LEU A 67 -0.77 6.87 0.55
C LEU A 67 0.45 7.08 -0.37
N ARG A 68 1.65 6.62 0.03
CA ARG A 68 2.86 6.76 -0.79
C ARG A 68 2.75 6.04 -2.13
N GLN A 69 2.05 4.91 -2.17
CA GLN A 69 1.84 4.16 -3.39
C GLN A 69 0.79 4.84 -4.27
N LEU A 70 -0.28 5.38 -3.68
CA LEU A 70 -1.32 6.11 -4.41
C LEU A 70 -0.85 7.45 -4.97
N LEU A 71 0.05 8.15 -4.25
CA LEU A 71 0.60 9.44 -4.67
C LEU A 71 1.35 9.38 -6.01
N LYS A 72 1.81 8.20 -6.45
CA LYS A 72 2.51 8.06 -7.75
C LYS A 72 1.60 8.31 -8.95
N PHE A 73 0.28 8.23 -8.76
CA PHE A 73 -0.74 8.44 -9.79
C PHE A 73 -1.29 9.88 -9.77
N VAL A 74 -0.76 10.73 -8.88
CA VAL A 74 -1.14 12.14 -8.79
C VAL A 74 -0.12 12.96 -9.58
N ARG A 75 -0.59 13.68 -10.59
CA ARG A 75 0.23 14.53 -11.46
C ARG A 75 0.36 15.93 -10.85
N GLU A 76 1.27 16.08 -9.88
CA GLU A 76 1.54 17.34 -9.17
C GLU A 76 3.02 17.50 -8.85
N ASP A 77 3.45 18.73 -8.62
CA ASP A 77 4.84 19.05 -8.23
C ASP A 77 5.23 18.36 -6.91
N SER A 78 6.51 17.96 -6.79
CA SER A 78 7.04 17.25 -5.63
C SER A 78 6.78 17.95 -4.29
N HIS A 79 6.88 19.28 -4.27
CA HIS A 79 6.59 20.09 -3.09
C HIS A 79 5.10 20.03 -2.69
N LYS A 80 4.20 20.08 -3.67
CA LYS A 80 2.75 19.94 -3.45
C LYS A 80 2.40 18.54 -2.99
N LEU A 81 2.99 17.50 -3.56
CA LEU A 81 2.76 16.10 -3.16
C LEU A 81 3.03 15.86 -1.68
N LYS A 82 4.06 16.49 -1.10
CA LYS A 82 4.35 16.39 0.35
C LYS A 82 3.24 16.99 1.20
N SER A 83 2.72 18.16 0.80
CA SER A 83 1.59 18.82 1.47
C SER A 83 0.30 18.01 1.33
N ILE A 84 -0.01 17.55 0.12
CA ILE A 84 -1.16 16.70 -0.20
C ILE A 84 -1.13 15.42 0.65
N SER A 85 0.02 14.73 0.69
CA SER A 85 0.21 13.52 1.49
C SER A 85 -0.10 13.75 2.97
N ARG A 86 0.42 14.84 3.54
CA ARG A 86 0.20 15.18 4.96
C ARG A 86 -1.27 15.48 5.24
N ARG A 87 -1.91 16.26 4.37
CA ARG A 87 -3.32 16.63 4.49
C ARG A 87 -4.24 15.41 4.33
N ALA A 88 -3.97 14.54 3.36
CA ALA A 88 -4.73 13.30 3.15
C ALA A 88 -4.60 12.36 4.36
N TYR A 89 -3.39 12.24 4.93
CA TYR A 89 -3.18 11.49 6.17
C TYR A 89 -4.00 12.06 7.34
N LYS A 90 -3.92 13.39 7.57
CA LYS A 90 -4.70 14.06 8.62
C LYS A 90 -6.21 13.84 8.44
N LEU A 91 -6.70 14.01 7.21
CA LEU A 91 -8.10 13.80 6.87
C LEU A 91 -8.54 12.36 7.10
N SER A 92 -7.73 11.38 6.69
CA SER A 92 -8.04 9.96 6.92
C SER A 92 -8.14 9.62 8.41
N ARG A 93 -7.28 10.23 9.25
CA ARG A 93 -7.33 10.05 10.71
C ARG A 93 -8.57 10.67 11.32
N LEU A 94 -8.89 11.91 10.95
CA LEU A 94 -10.08 12.60 11.45
C LEU A 94 -11.35 11.82 11.10
N TYR A 95 -11.44 11.30 9.88
CA TYR A 95 -12.55 10.44 9.48
C TYR A 95 -12.67 9.21 10.40
N LEU A 96 -11.58 8.50 10.68
CA LEU A 96 -11.60 7.34 11.59
C LEU A 96 -11.97 7.70 13.02
N GLU A 97 -11.55 8.87 13.51
CA GLU A 97 -11.85 9.35 14.86
C GLU A 97 -13.33 9.69 15.03
N VAL A 98 -13.93 10.34 14.02
CA VAL A 98 -15.35 10.72 14.00
C VAL A 98 -16.25 9.52 13.77
N TYR A 99 -15.93 8.68 12.79
CA TYR A 99 -16.82 7.60 12.34
C TYR A 99 -16.60 6.27 13.06
N ARG A 100 -15.43 6.09 13.69
CA ARG A 100 -14.99 4.84 14.32
C ARG A 100 -15.40 3.57 13.55
N PRO A 101 -15.21 3.52 12.22
CA PRO A 101 -15.57 2.33 11.46
C PRO A 101 -14.73 1.15 11.96
N LYS A 102 -15.29 -0.06 11.90
CA LYS A 102 -14.55 -1.30 12.20
C LYS A 102 -13.48 -1.51 11.12
N ALA A 103 -12.34 -0.85 11.29
CA ALA A 103 -11.24 -0.88 10.35
C ALA A 103 -10.13 -1.75 10.92
N SER A 104 -9.95 -2.95 10.37
CA SER A 104 -8.72 -3.71 10.62
C SER A 104 -7.56 -3.05 9.88
N VAL A 105 -6.37 -3.07 10.47
CA VAL A 105 -5.15 -2.70 9.74
C VAL A 105 -4.85 -3.82 8.74
N SER A 106 -4.60 -3.47 7.48
CA SER A 106 -4.30 -4.45 6.43
C SER A 106 -3.12 -5.36 6.83
N SER A 107 -3.25 -6.65 6.57
CA SER A 107 -2.23 -7.65 6.94
C SER A 107 -0.97 -7.55 6.06
N TYR A 108 0.18 -8.07 6.50
CA TYR A 108 1.39 -8.06 5.68
C TYR A 108 1.19 -8.83 4.36
N GLU A 109 0.43 -9.92 4.39
CA GLU A 109 0.07 -10.73 3.24
C GLU A 109 -0.73 -9.93 2.20
N SER A 110 -1.61 -9.02 2.60
CA SER A 110 -2.33 -8.20 1.62
C SER A 110 -1.40 -7.24 0.87
N TYR A 111 -0.34 -6.74 1.51
CA TYR A 111 0.70 -5.97 0.82
C TYR A 111 1.52 -6.83 -0.15
N VAL A 112 1.77 -8.10 0.19
CA VAL A 112 2.39 -9.07 -0.73
C VAL A 112 1.50 -9.27 -1.95
N ARG A 113 0.20 -9.55 -1.78
CA ARG A 113 -0.73 -9.75 -2.91
C ARG A 113 -0.72 -8.56 -3.87
N THR A 114 -0.82 -7.34 -3.35
CA THR A 114 -0.76 -6.12 -4.17
C THR A 114 0.59 -5.98 -4.89
N ALA A 115 1.70 -6.16 -4.17
CA ALA A 115 3.04 -6.02 -4.74
C ALA A 115 3.32 -7.10 -5.80
N SER A 116 2.83 -8.32 -5.61
CA SER A 116 2.96 -9.43 -6.56
C SER A 116 2.28 -9.10 -7.90
N ILE A 117 1.12 -8.45 -7.87
CA ILE A 117 0.43 -7.99 -9.10
C ILE A 117 1.29 -6.94 -9.82
N TRP A 118 1.76 -5.92 -9.10
CA TRP A 118 2.54 -4.83 -9.72
C TRP A 118 3.90 -5.24 -10.26
N LEU A 119 4.47 -6.32 -9.73
CA LEU A 119 5.77 -6.85 -10.13
C LEU A 119 5.66 -8.07 -11.04
N SER A 120 4.43 -8.51 -11.35
CA SER A 120 4.15 -9.72 -12.15
C SER A 120 4.90 -10.95 -11.65
N ILE A 121 4.81 -11.21 -10.34
CA ILE A 121 5.53 -12.30 -9.67
C ILE A 121 4.83 -13.64 -9.96
N PRO A 122 5.59 -14.70 -10.31
CA PRO A 122 5.06 -16.06 -10.45
C PRO A 122 4.34 -16.57 -9.18
N GLU A 123 3.32 -17.41 -9.36
CA GLU A 123 2.46 -17.85 -8.24
C GLU A 123 3.20 -18.70 -7.20
N ASP A 124 4.19 -19.51 -7.63
CA ASP A 124 5.08 -20.27 -6.74
C ASP A 124 5.90 -19.34 -5.83
N CYS A 125 6.52 -18.31 -6.39
CA CYS A 125 7.22 -17.27 -5.64
C CYS A 125 6.27 -16.50 -4.72
N LYS A 126 5.05 -16.21 -5.17
CA LYS A 126 4.04 -15.50 -4.38
C LYS A 126 3.61 -16.30 -3.15
N SER A 127 3.43 -17.61 -3.28
CA SER A 127 3.10 -18.50 -2.15
C SER A 127 4.17 -18.42 -1.05
N ILE A 128 5.44 -18.54 -1.42
CA ILE A 128 6.56 -18.42 -0.47
C ILE A 128 6.63 -17.01 0.13
N ALA A 129 6.43 -15.96 -0.68
CA ALA A 129 6.43 -14.58 -0.19
C ALA A 129 5.31 -14.32 0.85
N LEU A 130 4.13 -14.91 0.66
CA LEU A 130 3.02 -14.83 1.61
C LEU A 130 3.38 -15.51 2.94
N GLN A 131 3.97 -16.71 2.87
CA GLN A 131 4.44 -17.43 4.06
C GLN A 131 5.50 -16.62 4.83
N LEU A 132 6.49 -16.07 4.14
CA LEU A 132 7.54 -15.24 4.76
C LEU A 132 6.97 -13.97 5.41
N ALA A 133 6.01 -13.30 4.75
CA ALA A 133 5.37 -12.10 5.29
C ALA A 133 4.51 -12.40 6.53
N ARG A 134 3.82 -13.54 6.55
CA ARG A 134 3.07 -14.02 7.71
C ARG A 134 4.00 -14.29 8.90
N LEU A 135 5.07 -15.08 8.68
CA LEU A 135 6.08 -15.37 9.70
C LEU A 135 6.75 -14.11 10.24
N PHE A 136 6.97 -13.11 9.37
CA PHE A 136 7.48 -11.81 9.82
C PHE A 136 6.51 -11.12 10.78
N GLY A 137 5.22 -11.11 10.46
CA GLY A 137 4.18 -10.55 11.33
C GLY A 137 4.11 -11.24 12.68
N GLU A 138 4.24 -12.57 12.71
CA GLU A 138 4.23 -13.40 13.92
C GLU A 138 5.49 -13.17 14.79
N LYS A 139 6.68 -13.08 14.19
CA LYS A 139 7.96 -12.97 14.92
C LYS A 139 8.34 -11.54 15.33
N TYR A 140 8.09 -10.56 14.46
CA TYR A 140 8.64 -9.20 14.61
C TYR A 140 7.59 -8.13 14.88
N SER A 141 6.30 -8.47 14.94
CA SER A 141 5.20 -7.51 15.08
C SER A 141 5.31 -6.39 14.01
N ARG A 142 4.68 -5.23 14.23
CA ARG A 142 4.69 -4.10 13.27
C ARG A 142 5.96 -3.25 13.27
N ARG A 143 7.15 -3.87 13.33
CA ARG A 143 8.45 -3.14 13.39
C ARG A 143 8.83 -2.44 12.08
N LEU A 144 8.43 -3.00 10.94
CA LEU A 144 8.76 -2.46 9.62
C LEU A 144 7.53 -2.08 8.81
N LYS A 145 7.73 -1.13 7.89
CA LYS A 145 6.69 -0.69 6.96
C LYS A 145 6.15 -1.89 6.16
N PRO A 146 4.82 -2.10 6.10
CA PRO A 146 4.24 -3.26 5.40
C PRO A 146 4.71 -3.45 3.97
N MET A 147 4.79 -2.38 3.19
CA MET A 147 5.26 -2.47 1.81
C MET A 147 6.76 -2.85 1.70
N ALA A 148 7.58 -2.51 2.71
CA ALA A 148 8.98 -2.93 2.74
C ALA A 148 9.11 -4.44 3.03
N VAL A 149 8.29 -4.95 3.96
CA VAL A 149 8.20 -6.37 4.27
C VAL A 149 7.70 -7.15 3.06
N ALA A 150 6.69 -6.65 2.35
CA ALA A 150 6.19 -7.26 1.12
C ALA A 150 7.27 -7.34 0.03
N GLY A 151 7.98 -6.24 -0.25
CA GLY A 151 9.08 -6.23 -1.21
C GLY A 151 10.24 -7.15 -0.84
N ALA A 152 10.59 -7.20 0.44
CA ALA A 152 11.62 -8.11 0.95
C ALA A 152 11.21 -9.59 0.86
N SER A 153 9.95 -9.90 1.17
CA SER A 153 9.39 -11.24 1.07
C SER A 153 9.40 -11.74 -0.37
N ILE A 154 9.01 -10.88 -1.33
CA ILE A 154 9.10 -11.17 -2.76
C ILE A 154 10.55 -11.37 -3.19
N TYR A 155 11.46 -10.49 -2.78
CA TYR A 155 12.88 -10.59 -3.15
C TYR A 155 13.49 -11.93 -2.72
N VAL A 156 13.23 -12.33 -1.47
CA VAL A 156 13.74 -13.60 -0.93
C VAL A 156 13.04 -14.79 -1.57
N ALA A 157 11.72 -14.75 -1.77
CA ALA A 157 11.00 -15.83 -2.43
C ALA A 157 11.49 -16.09 -3.87
N MET A 158 11.76 -15.02 -4.62
CA MET A 158 12.34 -15.13 -5.97
C MET A 158 13.74 -15.77 -5.94
N SER A 159 14.52 -15.53 -4.88
CA SER A 159 15.80 -16.21 -4.65
C SER A 159 15.64 -17.71 -4.44
N VAL A 160 14.73 -18.07 -3.53
CA VAL A 160 14.44 -19.47 -3.16
C VAL A 160 13.96 -20.27 -4.37
N CYS A 161 13.18 -19.65 -5.26
CA CYS A 161 12.69 -20.30 -6.48
C CYS A 161 13.72 -20.32 -7.63
N GLY A 162 14.92 -19.77 -7.46
CA GLY A 162 15.92 -19.64 -8.52
C GLY A 162 15.55 -18.63 -9.63
N LYS A 163 14.56 -17.75 -9.40
CA LYS A 163 14.03 -16.79 -10.38
C LYS A 163 14.55 -15.37 -10.13
N HIS A 164 15.85 -15.21 -9.95
CA HIS A 164 16.51 -13.93 -9.63
C HIS A 164 16.49 -12.90 -10.77
N LYS A 165 15.32 -12.30 -11.04
CA LYS A 165 15.17 -11.25 -12.07
C LYS A 165 14.92 -9.84 -11.51
N ILE A 166 14.62 -9.70 -10.22
CA ILE A 166 14.18 -8.42 -9.64
C ILE A 166 15.26 -7.82 -8.75
N THR A 167 15.72 -6.63 -9.12
CA THR A 167 16.72 -5.87 -8.36
C THR A 167 16.09 -5.09 -7.21
N ILE A 168 16.91 -4.72 -6.22
CA ILE A 168 16.48 -3.88 -5.09
C ILE A 168 16.03 -2.51 -5.61
N GLU A 169 16.71 -1.98 -6.63
CA GLU A 169 16.39 -0.71 -7.27
C GLU A 169 15.00 -0.76 -7.90
N LYS A 170 14.68 -1.84 -8.63
CA LYS A 170 13.36 -2.04 -9.23
C LYS A 170 12.26 -2.13 -8.16
N LEU A 171 12.51 -2.84 -7.06
CA LEU A 171 11.59 -2.91 -5.92
C LEU A 171 11.39 -1.53 -5.28
N SER A 172 12.48 -0.82 -4.99
CA SER A 172 12.45 0.52 -4.40
C SER A 172 11.61 1.48 -5.22
N GLN A 173 11.82 1.50 -6.54
CA GLN A 173 11.10 2.38 -7.45
C GLN A 173 9.61 2.03 -7.56
N THR A 174 9.30 0.74 -7.72
CA THR A 174 7.93 0.25 -7.95
C THR A 174 7.07 0.38 -6.69
N LEU A 175 7.63 -0.01 -5.54
CA LEU A 175 6.93 -0.07 -4.26
C LEU A 175 7.02 1.25 -3.46
N LYS A 176 7.81 2.22 -3.94
CA LYS A 176 8.06 3.52 -3.28
C LYS A 176 8.60 3.35 -1.85
N VAL A 177 9.53 2.41 -1.70
CA VAL A 177 10.31 2.15 -0.48
C VAL A 177 11.76 2.49 -0.76
N THR A 178 12.49 3.02 0.22
CA THR A 178 13.91 3.35 0.01
C THR A 178 14.77 2.09 0.05
N SER A 179 15.84 2.05 -0.75
CA SER A 179 16.75 0.90 -0.81
C SER A 179 17.32 0.51 0.57
N PRO A 180 17.72 1.44 1.46
CA PRO A 180 18.16 1.07 2.81
C PRO A 180 17.07 0.36 3.62
N THR A 181 15.82 0.84 3.58
CA THR A 181 14.70 0.18 4.27
C THR A 181 14.42 -1.21 3.71
N LEU A 182 14.51 -1.39 2.39
CA LEU A 182 14.38 -2.71 1.77
C LEU A 182 15.52 -3.65 2.17
N ARG A 183 16.78 -3.19 2.17
CA ARG A 183 17.94 -4.01 2.59
C ARG A 183 17.80 -4.48 4.04
N THR A 184 17.37 -3.60 4.95
CA THR A 184 17.08 -3.98 6.34
C THR A 184 16.00 -5.06 6.41
N ALA A 185 14.89 -4.89 5.68
CA ALA A 185 13.82 -5.87 5.64
C ALA A 185 14.28 -7.22 5.06
N ILE A 186 15.03 -7.20 3.95
CA ILE A 186 15.59 -8.39 3.30
C ILE A 186 16.46 -9.18 4.28
N LYS A 187 17.32 -8.52 5.06
CA LYS A 187 18.16 -9.19 6.06
C LYS A 187 17.34 -9.99 7.07
N LEU A 188 16.23 -9.43 7.56
CA LEU A 188 15.33 -10.11 8.50
C LEU A 188 14.57 -11.26 7.84
N ILE A 189 14.05 -11.05 6.63
CA ILE A 189 13.34 -12.09 5.88
C ILE A 189 14.27 -13.25 5.50
N LYS A 190 15.53 -12.99 5.10
CA LYS A 190 16.53 -14.04 4.86
C LYS A 190 16.74 -14.91 6.11
N GLY A 191 16.75 -14.29 7.30
CA GLY A 191 16.81 -15.01 8.57
C GLY A 191 15.60 -15.94 8.75
N LEU A 192 14.39 -15.43 8.55
CA LEU A 192 13.16 -16.24 8.62
C LEU A 192 13.16 -17.40 7.62
N ALA A 193 13.59 -17.17 6.39
CA ALA A 193 13.66 -18.20 5.36
C ALA A 193 14.58 -19.36 5.78
N ARG A 194 15.73 -19.05 6.41
CA ARG A 194 16.63 -20.06 6.95
C ARG A 194 16.02 -20.83 8.13
N ASP A 195 15.30 -20.13 9.02
CA ASP A 195 14.64 -20.74 10.18
C ASP A 195 13.62 -21.83 9.76
N ILE A 196 13.01 -21.68 8.58
CA ILE A 196 12.06 -22.66 7.99
C ILE A 196 12.70 -23.58 6.94
N GLY A 197 14.02 -23.62 6.85
CA GLY A 197 14.76 -24.56 5.99
C GLY A 197 14.79 -24.20 4.50
N LEU A 198 14.45 -22.98 4.10
CA LEU A 198 14.54 -22.56 2.69
C LEU A 198 15.98 -22.20 2.32
N SER A 199 16.47 -22.78 1.22
CA SER A 199 17.76 -22.44 0.63
C SER A 199 17.70 -21.08 -0.05
N VAL A 200 18.22 -20.05 0.61
CA VAL A 200 18.33 -18.71 0.03
C VAL A 200 19.70 -18.59 -0.64
N GLY A 201 19.71 -18.33 -1.95
CA GLY A 201 20.94 -18.00 -2.67
C GLY A 201 21.67 -16.83 -2.00
N SER A 202 22.99 -16.97 -1.88
CA SER A 202 23.90 -15.98 -1.28
C SER A 202 23.69 -14.59 -1.87
#